data_AF-A0A965ISP9-F1
#
_entry.id   AF-A0A965ISP9-F1
#
_cell.length_a   1.000
_cell.length_b   1.000
_cell.length_c   1.000
_cell.angle_alpha   90.00
_cell.angle_beta   90.00
_cell.angle_gamma   90.00
#
_symmetry.space_group_name_H-M   'P 1'
#
loop_
_entity.id
_entity.type
_entity.pdbx_description
1 polymer ?
#
loop_
_entity_poly.entity_id
_entity_poly.type
_entity_poly.pdbx_seq_one_letter_code
_entity_poly.pdbx_strand_id
1 'polypeptide(L)'
;MPIDDDKIRHLRECFDRSIGPDATSTVMSMLTSVDVTNLATKDDIRQLMDRMDHRFEMVDLKFEALDDKLSERIQGLDDKLSERIQGLDERVTERIATLDLKFAERVAALDEKFSERIQALDDKFTERLEGTVHRIEAMVFRSINRHLTFSVMAMAAVSGMFTWLAR
;
A
#
# COMPACT_ATOMS: atom_id res chain seq x y z
N MET A 1 57.81 -41.17 -26.38
CA MET A 1 58.73 -42.16 -26.98
C MET A 1 59.93 -41.36 -27.45
N PRO A 2 61.10 -41.48 -26.83
CA PRO A 2 62.26 -40.69 -27.25
C PRO A 2 62.61 -41.12 -28.68
N ILE A 3 62.85 -40.14 -29.55
CA ILE A 3 63.36 -40.41 -30.88
C ILE A 3 64.79 -40.88 -30.68
N ASP A 4 65.02 -42.17 -30.94
CA ASP A 4 66.33 -42.81 -30.80
C ASP A 4 67.26 -42.35 -31.93
N ASP A 5 68.53 -42.08 -31.64
CA ASP A 5 69.51 -41.53 -32.58
C ASP A 5 69.74 -42.47 -33.78
N ASP A 6 69.57 -43.79 -33.57
CA ASP A 6 69.60 -44.78 -34.64
C ASP A 6 68.49 -44.56 -35.67
N LYS A 7 67.30 -44.13 -35.23
CA LYS A 7 66.16 -43.86 -36.13
C LYS A 7 66.38 -42.57 -36.92
N ILE A 8 66.97 -41.54 -36.31
CA ILE A 8 67.30 -40.28 -36.99
C ILE A 8 68.36 -40.53 -38.07
N ARG A 9 69.39 -41.32 -37.75
CA ARG A 9 70.46 -41.70 -38.69
C ARG A 9 69.91 -42.51 -39.87
N HIS A 10 69.11 -43.54 -39.60
CA HIS A 10 68.51 -44.35 -40.65
C HIS A 10 67.55 -43.51 -41.54
N LEU A 11 66.79 -42.58 -40.96
CA LEU A 11 65.91 -41.70 -41.74
C LEU A 11 66.71 -40.81 -42.69
N ARG A 12 67.82 -40.24 -42.21
CA ARG A 12 68.73 -39.40 -43.01
C ARG A 12 69.36 -40.17 -44.16
N GLU A 13 69.85 -41.38 -43.91
CA GLU A 13 70.39 -42.26 -44.94
C GLU A 13 69.34 -42.64 -46.01
N CYS A 14 68.08 -42.85 -45.60
CA CYS A 14 66.99 -43.08 -46.54
C CYS A 14 66.69 -41.85 -47.41
N PHE A 15 66.70 -40.64 -46.82
CA PHE A 15 66.51 -39.40 -47.56
C PHE A 15 67.67 -39.13 -48.53
N ASP A 16 68.92 -39.30 -48.09
CA ASP A 16 70.11 -39.14 -48.93
C ASP A 16 70.06 -40.05 -50.15
N ARG A 17 69.56 -41.28 -49.98
CA ARG A 17 69.43 -42.27 -51.06
C ARG A 17 68.27 -41.98 -52.02
N SER A 18 67.23 -41.29 -51.56
CA SER A 18 66.00 -41.07 -52.34
C SER A 18 65.96 -39.72 -53.06
N ILE A 19 66.43 -38.65 -52.44
CA ILE A 19 66.37 -37.28 -53.00
C ILE A 19 67.75 -36.65 -53.20
N GLY A 20 68.81 -37.35 -52.81
CA GLY A 20 70.19 -36.87 -52.89
C GLY A 20 70.61 -36.06 -51.65
N PRO A 21 71.91 -35.96 -51.39
CA PRO A 21 72.45 -35.36 -50.17
C PRO A 21 72.18 -33.85 -50.06
N ASP A 22 72.20 -33.11 -51.18
CA ASP A 22 71.96 -31.67 -51.19
C ASP A 22 70.50 -31.29 -50.88
N ALA A 23 69.55 -32.03 -51.47
CA ALA A 23 68.14 -31.85 -51.19
C ALA A 23 67.80 -32.25 -49.74
N THR A 24 68.43 -33.31 -49.23
CA THR A 24 68.29 -33.75 -47.84
C THR A 24 68.82 -32.70 -46.86
N SER A 25 69.98 -32.10 -47.15
CA SER A 25 70.53 -30.99 -46.36
C SER A 25 69.55 -29.80 -46.31
N THR A 26 68.94 -29.47 -47.45
CA THR A 26 67.97 -28.39 -47.56
C THR A 26 66.71 -28.66 -46.73
N VAL A 27 66.11 -29.85 -46.87
CA VAL A 27 64.93 -30.28 -46.10
C VAL A 27 65.25 -30.33 -44.59
N MET A 28 66.42 -30.84 -44.22
CA MET A 28 66.83 -30.87 -42.80
C MET A 28 67.00 -29.47 -42.25
N SER A 29 67.54 -28.52 -43.02
CA SER A 29 67.67 -27.12 -42.60
C SER A 29 66.30 -26.45 -42.40
N MET A 30 65.29 -26.80 -43.22
CA MET A 30 63.91 -26.36 -43.07
C MET A 30 63.19 -27.03 -41.90
N LEU A 31 63.55 -28.26 -41.54
CA LEU A 31 63.00 -28.94 -40.36
C LEU A 31 63.62 -28.39 -39.06
N THR A 32 64.89 -27.97 -39.10
CA THR A 32 65.56 -27.32 -37.95
C THR A 32 65.13 -25.87 -37.74
N SER A 33 64.49 -25.22 -38.72
CA SER A 33 63.91 -23.88 -38.54
C SER A 33 62.63 -23.90 -37.73
N VAL A 34 62.00 -25.06 -37.55
CA VAL A 34 60.90 -25.26 -36.60
C VAL A 34 61.51 -25.32 -35.22
N ASP A 35 61.47 -24.20 -34.51
CA ASP A 35 61.93 -24.10 -33.13
C ASP A 35 60.98 -24.82 -32.18
N VAL A 36 61.16 -26.14 -32.08
CA VAL A 36 60.41 -27.03 -31.19
C VAL A 36 60.61 -26.69 -29.71
N THR A 37 61.60 -25.84 -29.36
CA THR A 37 61.84 -25.40 -27.98
C THR A 37 60.84 -24.34 -27.50
N ASN A 38 60.18 -23.65 -28.44
CA ASN A 38 59.15 -22.64 -28.17
C ASN A 38 57.71 -23.17 -28.32
N LEU A 39 57.53 -24.45 -28.65
CA LEU A 39 56.20 -25.08 -28.70
C LEU A 39 55.77 -25.51 -27.29
N ALA A 40 54.56 -25.12 -26.90
CA ALA A 40 53.91 -25.68 -25.71
C ALA A 40 53.84 -27.21 -25.84
N THR A 41 54.33 -27.92 -24.83
CA THR A 41 54.28 -29.38 -24.83
C THR A 41 52.86 -29.86 -24.54
N LYS A 42 52.57 -31.11 -24.89
CA LYS A 42 51.29 -31.75 -24.53
C LYS A 42 51.10 -31.80 -23.00
N ASP A 43 52.17 -31.77 -22.21
CA ASP A 43 52.08 -31.74 -20.76
C ASP A 43 51.67 -30.35 -20.24
N ASP A 44 52.28 -29.30 -20.78
CA ASP A 44 51.90 -27.90 -20.47
C ASP A 44 50.42 -27.66 -20.74
N ILE A 45 49.91 -28.16 -21.88
CA ILE A 45 48.50 -28.04 -22.25
C ILE A 45 47.60 -28.78 -21.23
N ARG A 46 47.99 -29.98 -20.77
CA ARG A 46 47.21 -30.72 -19.75
C ARG A 46 47.19 -29.99 -18.42
N GLN A 47 48.34 -29.50 -17.95
CA GLN A 47 48.41 -28.72 -16.72
C GLN A 47 47.56 -27.45 -16.80
N LEU A 48 47.49 -26.82 -17.97
CA LEU A 48 46.65 -25.64 -18.21
C LEU A 48 45.16 -26.00 -18.20
N MET A 49 44.78 -27.15 -18.77
CA MET A 49 43.41 -27.68 -18.70
C MET A 49 43.00 -27.96 -17.26
N ASP A 50 43.80 -28.72 -16.50
CA ASP A 50 43.51 -29.04 -15.10
C ASP A 50 43.37 -27.78 -14.25
N ARG A 51 44.23 -26.78 -14.49
CA ARG A 51 44.13 -25.47 -13.82
C ARG A 51 42.87 -24.71 -14.22
N MET A 52 42.45 -24.77 -15.48
CA MET A 52 41.20 -24.14 -15.91
C MET A 52 39.99 -24.83 -15.30
N ASP A 53 39.93 -26.15 -15.32
CA ASP A 53 38.82 -26.93 -14.75
C ASP A 53 38.67 -26.62 -13.26
N HIS A 54 39.78 -26.61 -12.51
CA HIS A 54 39.76 -26.21 -11.11
C HIS A 54 39.29 -24.76 -10.91
N ARG A 55 39.68 -23.84 -11.80
CA ARG A 55 39.19 -22.45 -11.73
C ARG A 55 37.71 -22.35 -12.06
N PHE A 56 37.18 -23.15 -12.97
CA PHE A 56 35.76 -23.21 -13.28
C PHE A 56 34.96 -23.75 -12.10
N GLU A 57 35.40 -24.84 -11.47
CA GLU A 57 34.79 -25.36 -10.24
C GLU A 57 34.74 -24.28 -9.13
N MET A 58 35.84 -23.54 -8.94
CA MET A 58 35.88 -22.44 -7.96
C MET A 58 34.97 -21.27 -8.32
N VAL A 59 34.70 -21.05 -9.61
CA VAL A 59 33.74 -20.02 -10.05
C VAL A 59 32.32 -20.49 -9.82
N ASP A 60 32.00 -21.74 -10.12
CA ASP A 60 30.67 -22.32 -9.89
C ASP A 60 30.31 -22.28 -8.41
N LEU A 61 31.22 -22.70 -7.52
CA LEU A 61 31.02 -22.61 -6.07
C LEU A 61 30.79 -21.16 -5.58
N LYS A 62 31.49 -20.19 -6.18
CA LYS A 62 31.28 -18.77 -5.85
C LYS A 62 29.94 -18.27 -6.35
N PHE A 63 29.48 -18.77 -7.50
CA PHE A 63 28.21 -18.40 -8.08
C PHE A 63 27.06 -18.93 -7.22
N GLU A 64 27.11 -20.21 -6.82
CA GLU A 64 26.15 -20.82 -5.88
C GLU A 64 26.10 -20.04 -4.56
N ALA A 65 27.26 -19.73 -3.96
CA ALA A 65 27.31 -18.96 -2.72
C ALA A 65 26.74 -17.54 -2.84
N LEU A 66 26.86 -16.92 -4.02
CA LEU A 66 26.23 -15.63 -4.29
C LEU A 66 24.72 -15.75 -4.48
N ASP A 67 24.25 -16.80 -5.14
CA ASP A 67 22.83 -17.08 -5.36
C ASP A 67 22.11 -17.35 -4.03
N ASP A 68 22.72 -18.16 -3.15
CA ASP A 68 22.22 -18.41 -1.79
C ASP A 68 22.10 -17.11 -0.98
N LYS A 69 23.16 -16.29 -1.02
CA LYS A 69 23.19 -15.01 -0.31
C LYS A 69 22.16 -14.02 -0.85
N LEU A 70 21.91 -14.01 -2.16
CA LEU A 70 20.88 -13.17 -2.76
C LEU A 70 19.49 -13.66 -2.37
N SER A 71 19.26 -14.96 -2.40
CA SER A 71 18.00 -15.58 -1.98
C SER A 71 17.67 -15.28 -0.52
N GLU A 72 18.63 -15.42 0.39
CA GLU A 72 18.47 -15.06 1.81
C GLU A 72 18.14 -13.57 1.98
N ARG A 73 18.81 -12.69 1.22
CA ARG A 73 18.53 -11.25 1.28
C ARG A 73 17.16 -10.88 0.74
N ILE A 74 16.70 -11.55 -0.33
CA ILE A 74 15.36 -11.35 -0.88
C ILE A 74 14.31 -11.79 0.14
N GLN A 75 14.47 -12.98 0.73
CA GLN A 75 13.56 -13.48 1.74
C GLN A 75 13.50 -12.56 2.97
N GLY A 76 14.65 -12.08 3.45
CA GLY A 76 14.69 -11.13 4.56
C GLY A 76 14.09 -9.74 4.22
N LEU A 77 14.02 -9.36 2.94
CA LEU A 77 13.30 -8.16 2.50
C LEU A 77 11.79 -8.41 2.44
N ASP A 78 11.35 -9.57 1.95
CA ASP A 78 9.95 -9.96 1.89
C ASP A 78 9.34 -10.06 3.30
N ASP A 79 10.07 -10.64 4.26
CA ASP A 79 9.63 -10.73 5.65
C ASP A 79 9.44 -9.33 6.27
N LYS A 80 10.44 -8.44 6.08
CA LYS A 80 10.37 -7.05 6.57
C LYS A 80 9.24 -6.26 5.91
N LEU A 81 9.00 -6.48 4.62
CA LEU A 81 7.91 -5.82 3.92
C LEU A 81 6.56 -6.30 4.45
N SER A 82 6.41 -7.61 4.67
CA SER A 82 5.20 -8.23 5.21
C SER A 82 4.89 -7.71 6.62
N GLU A 83 5.89 -7.65 7.50
CA GLU A 83 5.75 -7.09 8.86
C GLU A 83 5.33 -5.62 8.81
N ARG A 84 5.93 -4.82 7.91
CA ARG A 84 5.57 -3.41 7.74
C ARG A 84 4.14 -3.23 7.21
N ILE A 85 3.69 -4.10 6.32
CA ILE A 85 2.32 -4.09 5.79
C ILE A 85 1.33 -4.43 6.91
N GLN A 86 1.59 -5.50 7.68
CA GLN A 86 0.75 -5.87 8.81
C GLN A 86 0.65 -4.74 9.84
N GLY A 87 1.79 -4.15 10.23
CA GLY A 87 1.78 -3.03 11.17
C GLY A 87 1.10 -1.77 10.62
N LEU A 88 1.06 -1.58 9.29
CA LEU A 88 0.25 -0.51 8.69
C LEU A 88 -1.24 -0.82 8.77
N ASP A 89 -1.63 -2.05 8.48
CA ASP A 89 -3.03 -2.50 8.51
C ASP A 89 -3.64 -2.38 9.91
N GLU A 90 -2.89 -2.80 10.94
CA GLU A 90 -3.28 -2.64 12.35
C GLU A 90 -3.49 -1.17 12.72
N ARG A 91 -2.56 -0.28 12.36
CA ARG A 91 -2.67 1.16 12.64
C ARG A 91 -3.84 1.81 11.91
N VAL A 92 -4.12 1.40 10.67
CA VAL A 92 -5.25 1.92 9.89
C VAL A 92 -6.56 1.47 10.53
N THR A 93 -6.66 0.19 10.89
CA THR A 93 -7.84 -0.38 11.55
C THR A 93 -8.14 0.31 12.88
N GLU A 94 -7.14 0.51 13.74
CA GLU A 94 -7.29 1.22 15.02
C GLU A 94 -7.75 2.67 14.80
N ARG A 95 -7.20 3.34 13.78
CA ARG A 95 -7.55 4.73 13.47
C ARG A 95 -8.97 4.86 12.93
N ILE A 96 -9.44 3.91 12.13
CA ILE A 96 -10.84 3.84 11.68
C ILE A 96 -11.77 3.65 12.89
N ALA A 97 -11.49 2.66 13.75
CA ALA A 97 -12.31 2.41 14.94
C ALA A 97 -12.39 3.65 15.86
N THR A 98 -11.28 4.36 16.03
CA THR A 98 -11.24 5.62 16.80
C THR A 98 -12.09 6.72 16.16
N LEU A 99 -12.07 6.83 14.83
CA LEU A 99 -12.87 7.81 14.11
C LEU A 99 -14.37 7.48 14.20
N ASP A 100 -14.74 6.21 14.09
CA ASP A 100 -16.12 5.75 14.21
C ASP A 100 -16.70 6.08 15.59
N LEU A 101 -15.93 5.82 16.66
CA LEU A 101 -16.34 6.19 18.03
C LEU A 101 -16.56 7.70 18.17
N LYS A 102 -15.59 8.52 17.70
CA LYS A 102 -15.72 9.99 17.74
C LYS A 102 -16.89 10.50 16.92
N PHE A 103 -17.19 9.85 15.81
CA PHE A 103 -18.33 10.22 14.97
C PHE A 103 -19.65 9.87 15.65
N ALA A 104 -19.76 8.67 16.23
CA ALA A 104 -20.92 8.25 17.00
C ALA A 104 -21.20 9.18 18.19
N GLU A 105 -20.16 9.55 18.96
CA GLU A 105 -20.28 10.52 20.06
C GLU A 105 -20.78 11.89 19.59
N ARG A 106 -20.25 12.39 18.46
CA ARG A 106 -20.70 13.67 17.90
C ARG A 106 -22.15 13.63 17.41
N VAL A 107 -22.58 12.52 16.81
CA VAL A 107 -23.96 12.33 16.37
C VAL A 107 -24.90 12.31 17.58
N ALA A 108 -24.56 11.54 18.63
CA ALA A 108 -25.34 11.50 19.86
C ALA A 108 -25.46 12.89 20.52
N ALA A 109 -24.35 13.63 20.61
CA ALA A 109 -24.36 14.99 21.17
C ALA A 109 -25.16 15.99 20.33
N LEU A 110 -25.22 15.81 19.00
CA LEU A 110 -26.07 16.63 18.13
C LEU A 110 -27.55 16.27 18.33
N ASP A 111 -27.87 14.98 18.43
CA ASP A 111 -29.23 14.50 18.64
C ASP A 111 -29.82 15.01 19.97
N GLU A 112 -29.03 14.98 21.04
CA GLU A 112 -29.39 15.56 22.35
C GLU A 112 -29.67 17.06 22.23
N LYS A 113 -28.76 17.82 21.61
CA LYS A 113 -28.94 19.27 21.41
C LYS A 113 -30.16 19.62 20.57
N PHE A 114 -30.45 18.83 19.54
CA PHE A 114 -31.65 19.04 18.73
C PHE A 114 -32.92 18.71 19.51
N SER A 115 -32.91 17.63 20.29
CA SER A 115 -34.03 17.25 21.16
C SER A 115 -34.35 18.33 22.19
N GLU A 116 -33.33 18.84 22.89
CA GLU A 116 -33.49 19.96 23.84
C GLU A 116 -34.05 21.20 23.17
N ARG A 117 -33.57 21.54 21.96
CA ARG A 117 -34.02 22.72 21.23
C ARG A 117 -35.45 22.58 20.72
N ILE A 118 -35.85 21.38 20.32
CA ILE A 118 -37.24 21.08 19.94
C ILE A 118 -38.15 21.21 21.15
N GLN A 119 -37.78 20.63 22.29
CA GLN A 119 -38.55 20.75 23.53
C GLN A 119 -38.71 22.22 23.96
N ALA A 120 -37.62 22.98 23.95
CA ALA A 120 -37.68 24.41 24.30
C ALA A 120 -38.53 25.25 23.32
N LEU A 121 -38.64 24.82 22.05
CA LEU A 121 -39.55 25.46 21.10
C LEU A 121 -41.00 25.07 21.39
N ASP A 122 -41.26 23.80 21.69
CA ASP A 122 -42.59 23.29 22.03
C ASP A 122 -43.16 23.97 23.28
N ASP A 123 -42.34 24.12 24.32
CA ASP A 123 -42.70 24.84 25.55
C ASP A 123 -43.09 26.30 25.24
N LYS A 124 -42.29 27.00 24.42
CA LYS A 124 -42.58 28.39 24.01
C LYS A 124 -43.84 28.51 23.16
N PHE A 125 -44.12 27.53 22.30
CA PHE A 125 -45.35 27.51 21.52
C PHE A 125 -46.56 27.26 22.42
N THR A 126 -46.45 26.33 23.36
CA THR A 126 -47.48 26.02 24.35
C THR A 126 -47.80 27.25 25.21
N GLU A 127 -46.79 27.91 25.78
CA GLU A 127 -46.96 29.13 26.57
C GLU A 127 -47.65 30.25 25.76
N ARG A 128 -47.25 30.43 24.49
CA ARG A 128 -47.88 31.42 23.61
C ARG A 128 -49.34 31.07 23.31
N LEU A 129 -49.64 29.81 23.06
CA LEU A 129 -51.00 29.34 22.80
C LEU A 129 -51.89 29.55 24.02
N GLU A 130 -51.46 29.11 25.20
CA GLU A 130 -52.18 29.34 26.46
C GLU A 130 -52.42 30.83 26.70
N GLY A 131 -51.41 31.67 26.48
CA GLY A 131 -51.54 33.12 26.58
C GLY A 131 -52.56 33.70 25.60
N THR A 132 -52.64 33.17 24.36
CA THR A 132 -53.67 33.60 23.39
C THR A 132 -55.07 33.14 23.78
N VAL A 133 -55.21 31.90 24.25
CA VAL A 133 -56.47 31.34 24.74
C VAL A 133 -56.99 32.19 25.90
N HIS A 134 -56.15 32.48 26.89
CA HIS A 134 -56.55 33.27 28.06
C HIS A 134 -56.99 34.71 27.68
N ARG A 135 -56.33 35.33 26.69
CA ARG A 135 -56.77 36.64 26.15
C ARG A 135 -58.13 36.57 25.48
N ILE A 136 -58.40 35.51 24.71
CA ILE A 136 -59.68 35.28 24.04
C ILE A 136 -60.78 35.07 25.09
N GLU A 137 -60.57 34.20 26.07
CA GLU A 137 -61.50 33.94 27.18
C GLU A 137 -61.86 35.25 27.90
N ALA A 138 -60.85 36.05 28.26
CA ALA A 138 -61.06 37.33 28.92
C ALA A 138 -61.83 38.33 28.03
N MET A 139 -61.59 38.34 26.71
CA MET A 139 -62.31 39.19 25.77
C MET A 139 -63.78 38.78 25.64
N VAL A 140 -64.04 37.47 25.51
CA VAL A 140 -65.39 36.90 25.43
C VAL A 140 -66.17 37.19 26.70
N PHE A 141 -65.57 36.95 27.88
CA PHE A 141 -66.19 37.24 29.16
C PHE A 141 -66.57 38.73 29.32
N ARG A 142 -65.64 39.64 29.01
CA ARG A 142 -65.92 41.09 29.01
C ARG A 142 -67.04 41.46 28.05
N SER A 143 -67.08 40.85 26.87
CA SER A 143 -68.13 41.11 25.88
C SER A 143 -69.50 40.68 26.39
N ILE A 144 -69.62 39.43 26.88
CA ILE A 144 -70.86 38.89 27.43
C ILE A 144 -71.34 39.73 28.61
N ASN A 145 -70.45 40.05 29.56
CA ASN A 145 -70.81 40.85 30.72
C ASN A 145 -71.33 42.24 30.33
N ARG A 146 -70.67 42.88 29.36
CA ARG A 146 -71.13 44.17 28.80
C ARG A 146 -72.51 44.04 28.14
N HIS A 147 -72.77 42.99 27.35
CA HIS A 147 -74.09 42.77 26.76
C HIS A 147 -75.18 42.54 27.81
N LEU A 148 -74.89 41.76 28.85
CA LEU A 148 -75.79 41.54 29.98
C LEU A 148 -76.11 42.84 30.72
N THR A 149 -75.10 43.66 31.05
CA THR A 149 -75.34 44.94 31.74
C THR A 149 -76.19 45.88 30.90
N PHE A 150 -75.95 45.98 29.59
CA PHE A 150 -76.80 46.75 28.69
C PHE A 150 -78.25 46.23 28.65
N SER A 151 -78.44 44.91 28.56
CA SER A 151 -79.77 44.30 28.57
C SER A 151 -80.53 44.59 29.87
N VAL A 152 -79.87 44.50 31.03
CA VAL A 152 -80.47 44.80 32.33
C VAL A 152 -80.85 46.27 32.45
N MET A 153 -79.97 47.19 32.03
CA MET A 153 -80.29 48.63 32.02
C MET A 153 -81.49 48.94 31.10
N ALA A 154 -81.55 48.33 29.92
CA ALA A 154 -82.67 48.50 29.00
C ALA A 154 -83.99 47.99 29.60
N MET A 155 -83.99 46.80 30.22
CA MET A 155 -85.17 46.27 30.92
C MET A 155 -85.63 47.18 32.07
N ALA A 156 -84.70 47.70 32.87
CA ALA A 156 -85.01 48.64 33.95
C ALA A 156 -85.63 49.94 33.43
N ALA A 157 -85.12 50.49 32.32
CA ALA A 157 -85.68 51.68 31.67
C ALA A 157 -87.10 51.46 31.15
N VAL A 158 -87.36 50.32 30.49
CA VAL A 158 -88.71 49.95 30.00
C VAL A 158 -89.69 49.79 31.17
N SER A 159 -89.28 49.12 32.25
CA SER A 159 -90.10 48.95 33.45
C SER A 159 -90.43 50.28 34.14
N GLY A 160 -89.44 51.18 34.27
CA GLY A 160 -89.65 52.51 34.84
C GLY A 160 -90.62 53.36 34.02
N MET A 161 -90.52 53.32 32.69
CA MET A 161 -91.44 54.01 31.79
C MET A 161 -92.88 53.49 31.89
N PHE A 162 -93.06 52.16 31.97
CA PHE A 162 -94.38 51.56 32.17
C PHE A 162 -95.00 51.97 33.52
N THR A 163 -94.19 52.00 34.58
CA THR A 163 -94.62 52.41 35.92
C THR A 163 -95.05 53.88 35.95
N TRP A 164 -94.34 54.76 35.23
CA TRP A 164 -94.70 56.17 35.09
C TRP A 164 -96.00 56.37 34.32
N LEU A 165 -96.23 55.63 33.23
CA LEU A 165 -97.48 55.68 32.46
C LEU A 165 -98.69 55.15 33.22
N ALA A 166 -98.49 54.26 34.21
CA ALA A 166 -99.56 53.67 35.00
C ALA A 166 -100.01 54.53 36.20
N ARG A 167 -99.38 55.69 36.42
CA ARG A 167 -99.67 56.62 37.53
C ARG A 167 -100.34 57.90 37.02
#